data_AF-A0A7C3SV94-F1
#
_entry.id   AF-A0A7C3SV94-F1
#
_cell.length_a   1.000
_cell.length_b   1.000
_cell.length_c   1.000
_cell.angle_alpha   90.00
_cell.angle_beta   90.00
_cell.angle_gamma   90.00
#
_symmetry.space_group_name_H-M   'P 1'
#
loop_
_entity.id
_entity.type
_entity.pdbx_description
1 polymer ?
#
loop_
_entity_poly.entity_id
_entity_poly.type
_entity_poly.pdbx_seq_one_letter_code
_entity_poly.pdbx_strand_id
1 'polypeptide(L)'
;MLYYIAILLLPYFGLINVLTYHTVRAGGAVFTSFLITLVIGPFVIHKLQEMKIGQYIKKEYVADLHQLHKGKAGTPTMGGILILIATFVSLLIWGRLTNRFLWLTMGVFCALGILGFLDDYIKLKRKHNDGLRARDKLIGQILTGIVFGVYLYFNPITPGAIYLNLSDVKDWASLKNQLVQGLSKNGDEQLVYICSQIPLSLKEHLLQLDMKKELEVEEQLLLIRSLNQVIDRDEWQYNSLWNGKELRTEIQTYLNNKNKNKPFQKQRLARLLIEDTFKDSFYLSATSLHTKVGVPGFKNLFIPLGVFYILFVALIVVSVSNAVNLTDGLDGLAIGSSIISVMAYAGIAYIVSRADWSRYLFLTYVPEASELFVFGSALLGSGLGFLWYNGHPAEVFMGDTVSLSLGGAIASLAVLTKQELLLPLVAGIFVLEAGSVLLQVASFKLTGKRIFRMAPLHHHFELLGWTETKVTLRFWIIALLFALLSLGALKLR
;
A
#
# COMPACT_ATOMS: atom_id res chain seq x y z
N MET A 1 19.49 -7.66 5.23
CA MET A 1 20.62 -8.53 5.64
C MET A 1 20.62 -8.81 7.14
N LEU A 2 20.46 -7.80 8.00
CA LEU A 2 20.47 -7.98 9.46
C LEU A 2 19.40 -8.95 9.96
N TYR A 3 18.21 -8.97 9.35
CA TYR A 3 17.16 -9.95 9.64
C TYR A 3 17.64 -11.41 9.48
N TYR A 4 18.39 -11.70 8.41
CA TYR A 4 18.88 -13.06 8.14
C TYR A 4 20.02 -13.46 9.07
N ILE A 5 20.92 -12.51 9.35
CA ILE A 5 21.98 -12.68 10.36
C ILE A 5 21.34 -12.95 11.74
N ALA A 6 20.26 -12.23 12.06
CA ALA A 6 19.58 -12.38 13.32
C ALA A 6 18.96 -13.77 13.50
N ILE A 7 18.32 -14.31 12.44
CA ILE A 7 17.78 -15.67 12.45
C ILE A 7 18.90 -16.71 12.61
N LEU A 8 20.05 -16.52 11.95
CA LEU A 8 21.18 -17.45 12.02
C LEU A 8 21.81 -17.50 13.42
N LEU A 9 21.90 -16.35 14.10
CA LEU A 9 22.55 -16.22 15.40
C LEU A 9 21.60 -16.38 16.60
N LEU A 10 20.28 -16.40 16.36
CA LEU A 10 19.26 -16.54 17.39
C LEU A 10 19.49 -17.70 18.38
N PRO A 11 19.96 -18.89 17.94
CA PRO A 11 20.22 -20.01 18.86
C PRO A 11 21.35 -19.74 19.86
N TYR A 12 22.25 -18.79 19.56
CA TYR A 12 23.44 -18.52 20.35
C TYR A 12 23.31 -17.24 21.19
N PHE A 13 22.58 -16.23 20.71
CA PHE A 13 22.47 -14.93 21.37
C PHE A 13 21.03 -14.40 21.35
N GLY A 14 20.32 -14.50 22.48
CA GLY A 14 18.93 -14.05 22.61
C GLY A 14 18.71 -12.56 22.34
N LEU A 15 19.70 -11.70 22.65
CA LEU A 15 19.63 -10.24 22.43
C LEU A 15 19.45 -9.88 20.94
N ILE A 16 19.94 -10.72 20.03
CA ILE A 16 19.86 -10.48 18.59
C ILE A 16 18.41 -10.59 18.07
N ASN A 17 17.50 -11.22 18.85
CA ASN A 17 16.08 -11.29 18.51
C ASN A 17 15.44 -9.91 18.30
N VAL A 18 15.97 -8.84 18.93
CA VAL A 18 15.55 -7.45 18.71
C VAL A 18 15.55 -7.07 17.22
N LEU A 19 16.47 -7.61 16.42
CA LEU A 19 16.59 -7.32 14.99
C LEU A 19 15.52 -8.02 14.14
N THR A 20 14.69 -8.89 14.71
CA THR A 20 13.58 -9.56 14.00
C THR A 20 12.28 -8.74 14.05
N TYR A 21 12.11 -7.88 15.06
CA TYR A 21 10.91 -7.08 15.25
C TYR A 21 10.76 -6.01 14.17
N HIS A 22 9.55 -5.92 13.59
CA HIS A 22 9.25 -4.95 12.53
C HIS A 22 9.47 -3.49 12.97
N THR A 23 9.14 -3.15 14.21
CA THR A 23 9.30 -1.79 14.77
C THR A 23 10.77 -1.39 14.90
N VAL A 24 11.62 -2.31 15.37
CA VAL A 24 13.07 -2.08 15.47
C VAL A 24 13.67 -1.91 14.08
N ARG A 25 13.31 -2.81 13.16
CA ARG A 25 13.80 -2.75 11.77
C ARG A 25 13.35 -1.48 11.07
N ALA A 26 12.12 -1.05 11.28
CA ALA A 26 11.60 0.22 10.77
C ALA A 26 12.35 1.42 11.35
N GLY A 27 12.55 1.47 12.67
CA GLY A 27 13.34 2.53 13.32
C GLY A 27 14.78 2.58 12.82
N GLY A 28 15.44 1.43 12.71
CA GLY A 28 16.77 1.30 12.11
C GLY A 28 16.80 1.75 10.66
N ALA A 29 15.75 1.45 9.89
CA ALA A 29 15.64 1.87 8.50
C ALA A 29 15.52 3.39 8.35
N VAL A 30 14.70 4.06 9.19
CA VAL A 30 14.62 5.53 9.26
C VAL A 30 16.00 6.12 9.56
N PHE A 31 16.62 5.64 10.64
CA PHE A 31 17.87 6.21 11.14
C PHE A 31 19.01 6.06 10.12
N THR A 32 19.14 4.86 9.54
CA THR A 32 20.21 4.59 8.57
C THR A 32 20.02 5.36 7.25
N SER A 33 18.80 5.42 6.70
CA SER A 33 18.57 6.19 5.46
C SER A 33 18.73 7.69 5.69
N PHE A 34 18.29 8.22 6.84
CA PHE A 34 18.52 9.61 7.23
C PHE A 34 20.01 9.93 7.34
N LEU A 35 20.78 9.09 8.06
CA LEU A 35 22.22 9.29 8.24
C LEU A 35 22.98 9.20 6.92
N ILE A 36 22.65 8.23 6.05
CA ILE A 36 23.25 8.12 4.72
C ILE A 36 22.99 9.39 3.92
N THR A 37 21.76 9.89 3.92
CA THR A 37 21.40 11.13 3.23
C THR A 37 22.19 12.33 3.77
N LEU A 38 22.34 12.47 5.09
CA LEU A 38 23.13 13.57 5.68
C LEU A 38 24.64 13.48 5.39
N VAL A 39 25.22 12.28 5.43
CA VAL A 39 26.67 12.12 5.25
C VAL A 39 27.05 12.22 3.77
N ILE A 40 26.26 11.62 2.89
CA ILE A 40 26.54 11.58 1.45
C ILE A 40 26.02 12.84 0.74
N GLY A 41 25.04 13.53 1.32
CA GLY A 41 24.39 14.72 0.75
C GLY A 41 25.36 15.80 0.26
N PRO A 42 26.29 16.30 1.10
CA PRO A 42 27.21 17.36 0.69
C PRO A 42 28.09 16.96 -0.50
N PHE A 43 28.55 15.70 -0.54
CA PHE A 43 29.32 15.17 -1.66
C PHE A 43 28.51 15.14 -2.95
N VAL A 44 27.27 14.65 -2.90
CA VAL A 44 26.37 14.59 -4.07
C VAL A 44 26.02 16.00 -4.56
N ILE A 45 25.69 16.92 -3.64
CA ILE A 45 25.37 18.30 -3.99
C ILE A 45 26.56 18.97 -4.69
N HIS A 46 27.77 18.81 -4.15
CA HIS A 46 28.98 19.37 -4.77
C HIS A 46 29.21 18.79 -6.17
N LYS A 47 29.04 17.47 -6.36
CA LYS A 47 29.17 16.83 -7.68
C LYS A 47 28.11 17.34 -8.67
N LEU A 48 26.87 17.55 -8.24
CA LEU A 48 25.83 18.11 -9.09
C LEU A 48 26.13 19.58 -9.46
N GLN A 49 26.69 20.36 -8.53
CA GLN A 49 27.16 21.73 -8.79
C GLN A 49 28.32 21.77 -9.80
N GLU A 50 29.33 20.89 -9.66
CA GLU A 50 30.45 20.76 -10.59
C GLU A 50 29.97 20.44 -12.02
N MET A 51 28.96 19.59 -12.14
CA MET A 51 28.36 19.23 -13.42
C MET A 51 27.54 20.36 -14.05
N LYS A 52 27.47 21.55 -13.41
CA LYS A 52 26.65 22.71 -13.80
C LYS A 52 25.19 22.34 -14.02
N ILE A 53 24.65 21.46 -13.18
CA ILE A 53 23.28 20.94 -13.22
C ILE A 53 22.30 22.00 -12.65
N GLY A 54 22.44 23.27 -13.02
CA GLY A 54 21.50 24.32 -12.64
C GLY A 54 20.27 24.32 -13.54
N GLN A 55 19.07 24.57 -13.00
CA GLN A 55 17.89 24.78 -13.82
C GLN A 55 18.03 26.04 -14.70
N TYR A 56 17.72 25.91 -15.99
CA TYR A 56 17.72 27.03 -16.93
C TYR A 56 16.36 27.73 -16.94
N ILE A 57 16.11 28.70 -16.06
CA ILE A 57 14.78 29.33 -15.98
C ILE A 57 14.49 30.15 -17.26
N LYS A 58 13.48 29.75 -18.05
CA LYS A 58 13.02 30.48 -19.26
C LYS A 58 12.56 31.91 -18.88
N LYS A 59 12.91 32.91 -19.69
CA LYS A 59 12.45 34.30 -19.57
C LYS A 59 11.02 34.55 -20.10
N GLU A 60 10.44 33.63 -20.88
CA GLU A 60 9.54 34.03 -21.97
C GLU A 60 8.08 33.52 -21.96
N TYR A 61 7.50 33.04 -20.84
CA TYR A 61 6.06 32.69 -20.86
C TYR A 61 5.22 33.13 -19.65
N VAL A 62 5.83 33.44 -18.50
CA VAL A 62 5.12 34.03 -17.35
C VAL A 62 6.10 34.97 -16.64
N ALA A 63 6.04 36.27 -16.94
CA ALA A 63 6.92 37.27 -16.32
C ALA A 63 6.84 37.24 -14.79
N ASP A 64 5.64 36.98 -14.26
CA ASP A 64 5.38 36.91 -12.81
C ASP A 64 6.09 35.73 -12.14
N LEU A 65 6.10 34.54 -12.75
CA LEU A 65 6.80 33.36 -12.22
C LEU A 65 8.32 33.55 -12.30
N HIS A 66 8.82 34.15 -13.38
CA HIS A 66 10.26 34.42 -13.52
C HIS A 66 10.76 35.40 -12.46
N GLN A 67 9.95 36.40 -12.07
CA GLN A 67 10.28 37.31 -10.98
C GLN A 67 10.31 36.61 -9.62
N LEU A 68 9.36 35.73 -9.33
CA LEU A 68 9.30 34.94 -8.09
C LEU A 68 10.52 34.01 -7.92
N HIS A 69 10.97 33.35 -8.98
CA HIS A 69 12.05 32.34 -8.90
C HIS A 69 13.44 32.88 -9.26
N LYS A 70 13.61 34.20 -9.43
CA LYS A 70 14.87 34.79 -9.90
C LYS A 70 16.05 34.57 -8.94
N GLY A 71 15.78 34.41 -7.64
CA GLY A 71 16.78 34.12 -6.61
C GLY A 71 17.23 32.66 -6.53
N LYS A 72 16.59 31.75 -7.27
CA LYS A 72 16.84 30.30 -7.26
C LYS A 72 17.80 29.83 -8.36
N ALA A 73 18.39 30.77 -9.10
CA ALA A 73 19.32 30.46 -10.19
C ALA A 73 20.64 29.91 -9.63
N GLY A 74 20.97 28.66 -9.98
CA GLY A 74 22.25 28.02 -9.62
C GLY A 74 22.13 26.81 -8.68
N THR A 75 20.98 26.60 -8.06
CA THR A 75 20.73 25.41 -7.24
C THR A 75 20.67 24.14 -8.13
N PRO A 76 21.45 23.09 -7.83
CA PRO A 76 21.47 21.86 -8.62
C PRO A 76 20.12 21.13 -8.59
N THR A 77 19.69 20.59 -9.73
CA THR A 77 18.59 19.63 -9.82
C THR A 77 19.09 18.17 -9.73
N MET A 78 18.19 17.19 -9.64
CA MET A 78 18.49 15.75 -9.49
C MET A 78 19.06 15.32 -8.13
N GLY A 79 18.95 16.15 -7.09
CA GLY A 79 19.35 15.76 -5.73
C GLY A 79 18.61 14.53 -5.21
N GLY A 80 17.46 14.23 -5.82
CA GLY A 80 16.66 13.08 -5.51
C GLY A 80 17.35 11.71 -5.65
N ILE A 81 18.44 11.60 -6.43
CA ILE A 81 19.25 10.38 -6.49
C ILE A 81 19.69 9.95 -5.08
N LEU A 82 19.92 10.91 -4.19
CA LEU A 82 20.26 10.66 -2.79
C LEU A 82 19.17 9.88 -2.05
N ILE A 83 17.89 10.21 -2.25
CA ILE A 83 16.75 9.51 -1.64
C ILE A 83 16.69 8.07 -2.13
N LEU A 84 16.83 7.84 -3.44
CA LEU A 84 16.81 6.52 -4.04
C LEU A 84 17.94 5.63 -3.46
N ILE A 85 19.17 6.14 -3.44
CA ILE A 85 20.33 5.39 -2.94
C ILE A 85 20.19 5.11 -1.44
N ALA A 86 19.89 6.13 -0.63
CA ALA A 86 19.76 5.98 0.82
C ALA A 86 18.64 5.01 1.21
N THR A 87 17.49 5.08 0.52
CA THR A 87 16.38 4.14 0.72
C THR A 87 16.80 2.72 0.37
N PHE A 88 17.41 2.53 -0.80
CA PHE A 88 17.83 1.21 -1.29
C PHE A 88 18.85 0.56 -0.35
N VAL A 89 19.90 1.28 0.03
CA VAL A 89 20.95 0.78 0.94
C VAL A 89 20.36 0.44 2.31
N SER A 90 19.51 1.31 2.87
CA SER A 90 18.82 1.04 4.13
C SER A 90 17.97 -0.24 4.07
N LEU A 91 17.26 -0.48 2.96
CA LEU A 91 16.45 -1.69 2.77
C LEU A 91 17.28 -2.96 2.56
N LEU A 92 18.46 -2.87 1.94
CA LEU A 92 19.38 -4.01 1.91
C LEU A 92 19.83 -4.42 3.30
N ILE A 93 20.00 -3.45 4.21
CA ILE A 93 20.40 -3.70 5.60
C ILE A 93 19.21 -4.26 6.40
N TRP A 94 18.09 -3.55 6.43
CA TRP A 94 16.97 -3.79 7.36
C TRP A 94 15.80 -4.58 6.76
N GLY A 95 15.63 -4.57 5.45
CA GLY A 95 14.53 -5.25 4.75
C GLY A 95 14.68 -6.77 4.70
N ARG A 96 13.54 -7.47 4.58
CA ARG A 96 13.47 -8.91 4.32
C ARG A 96 13.30 -9.12 2.83
N LEU A 97 14.41 -9.33 2.15
CA LEU A 97 14.52 -9.46 0.69
C LEU A 97 13.79 -10.71 0.10
N THR A 98 13.22 -11.58 0.91
CA THR A 98 12.35 -12.68 0.45
C THR A 98 10.89 -12.26 0.29
N ASN A 99 10.51 -11.06 0.75
CA ASN A 99 9.14 -10.56 0.66
C ASN A 99 8.88 -9.93 -0.72
N ARG A 100 7.82 -10.37 -1.40
CA ARG A 100 7.47 -9.86 -2.74
C ARG A 100 6.99 -8.40 -2.73
N PHE A 101 6.30 -7.94 -1.68
CA PHE A 101 5.77 -6.57 -1.63
C PHE A 101 6.87 -5.53 -1.56
N LEU A 102 7.93 -5.84 -0.81
CA LEU A 102 9.14 -5.01 -0.79
C LEU A 102 9.69 -4.81 -2.21
N TRP A 103 9.85 -5.90 -2.97
CA TRP A 103 10.34 -5.83 -4.36
C TRP A 103 9.39 -5.14 -5.32
N LEU A 104 8.08 -5.34 -5.18
CA LEU A 104 7.09 -4.67 -6.04
C LEU A 104 7.12 -3.16 -5.83
N THR A 105 7.07 -2.71 -4.58
CA THR A 105 7.14 -1.29 -4.25
C THR A 105 8.49 -0.69 -4.65
N MET A 106 9.61 -1.38 -4.39
CA MET A 106 10.93 -0.93 -4.87
C MET A 106 10.98 -0.90 -6.41
N GLY A 107 10.37 -1.86 -7.09
CA GLY A 107 10.30 -1.91 -8.55
C GLY A 107 9.57 -0.70 -9.13
N VAL A 108 8.39 -0.37 -8.60
CA VAL A 108 7.62 0.82 -9.02
C VAL A 108 8.39 2.11 -8.68
N PHE A 109 8.97 2.19 -7.48
CA PHE A 109 9.77 3.32 -7.01
C PHE A 109 10.99 3.57 -7.92
N CYS A 110 11.77 2.53 -8.23
CA CYS A 110 12.93 2.61 -9.11
C CYS A 110 12.54 2.85 -10.57
N ALA A 111 11.49 2.21 -11.10
CA ALA A 111 11.07 2.40 -12.49
C ALA A 111 10.67 3.86 -12.78
N LEU A 112 9.87 4.46 -11.89
CA LEU A 112 9.50 5.87 -12.00
C LEU A 112 10.67 6.80 -11.68
N GLY A 113 11.57 6.40 -10.78
CA GLY A 113 12.82 7.11 -10.54
C GLY A 113 13.72 7.17 -11.77
N ILE A 114 13.89 6.05 -12.49
CA ILE A 114 14.64 5.98 -13.74
C ILE A 114 13.96 6.85 -14.81
N LEU A 115 12.64 6.79 -14.94
CA LEU A 115 11.91 7.62 -15.89
C LEU A 115 12.12 9.12 -15.63
N GLY A 116 12.05 9.53 -14.36
CA GLY A 116 12.33 10.91 -13.95
C GLY A 116 13.79 11.32 -14.14
N PHE A 117 14.73 10.41 -13.87
CA PHE A 117 16.16 10.61 -14.13
C PHE A 117 16.44 10.81 -15.61
N LEU A 118 15.81 10.02 -16.49
CA LEU A 118 15.94 10.18 -17.93
C LEU A 118 15.40 11.54 -18.39
N ASP A 119 14.29 11.99 -17.82
CA ASP A 119 13.72 13.31 -18.11
C ASP A 119 14.68 14.44 -17.70
N ASP A 120 15.13 14.42 -16.44
CA ASP A 120 16.07 15.39 -15.90
C ASP A 120 17.40 15.39 -16.67
N TYR A 121 17.94 14.21 -17.00
CA TYR A 121 19.16 14.08 -17.78
C TYR A 121 19.03 14.66 -19.19
N ILE A 122 17.87 14.47 -19.85
CA ILE A 122 17.60 15.06 -21.16
C ILE A 122 17.50 16.58 -21.09
N LYS A 123 16.82 17.14 -20.06
CA LYS A 123 16.76 18.59 -19.81
C LYS A 123 18.17 19.18 -19.73
N LEU A 124 19.06 18.49 -19.01
CA LEU A 124 20.45 18.92 -18.85
C LEU A 124 21.25 18.83 -20.15
N LYS A 125 21.19 17.69 -20.84
CA LYS A 125 21.94 17.48 -22.09
C LYS A 125 21.54 18.48 -23.17
N ARG A 126 20.26 18.84 -23.24
CA ARG A 126 19.74 19.79 -24.23
C ARG A 126 19.92 21.26 -23.84
N LYS A 127 20.33 21.56 -22.59
CA LYS A 127 20.38 22.92 -22.03
C LYS A 127 19.06 23.68 -22.24
N HIS A 128 17.95 22.96 -22.16
CA HIS A 128 16.60 23.49 -22.36
C HIS A 128 15.66 22.81 -21.38
N ASN A 129 14.60 23.50 -20.96
CA ASN A 129 13.66 22.96 -19.96
C ASN A 129 12.77 21.83 -20.49
N ASP A 130 12.83 21.55 -21.79
CA ASP A 130 12.04 20.52 -22.42
C ASP A 130 12.74 19.16 -22.25
N GLY A 131 12.23 18.36 -21.30
CA GLY A 131 12.68 17.00 -21.03
C GLY A 131 12.19 15.98 -22.06
N LEU A 132 11.74 14.83 -21.57
CA LEU A 132 10.97 13.88 -22.37
C LEU A 132 9.69 14.56 -22.87
N ARG A 133 9.20 14.09 -24.02
CA ARG A 133 7.88 14.53 -24.47
C ARG A 133 6.87 14.07 -23.43
N ALA A 134 5.87 14.91 -23.14
CA ALA A 134 4.82 14.57 -22.16
C ALA A 134 4.15 13.21 -22.47
N ARG A 135 4.02 12.85 -23.75
CA ARG A 135 3.52 11.54 -24.20
C ARG A 135 4.43 10.38 -23.77
N ASP A 136 5.75 10.51 -23.96
CA ASP A 136 6.72 9.45 -23.64
C ASP A 136 6.81 9.25 -22.12
N LYS A 137 6.79 10.35 -21.36
CA LYS A 137 6.73 10.33 -19.89
C LYS A 137 5.45 9.64 -19.40
N LEU A 138 4.30 9.97 -19.98
CA LEU A 138 3.03 9.33 -19.64
C LEU A 138 3.00 7.84 -20.01
N ILE A 139 3.55 7.45 -21.17
CA ILE A 139 3.66 6.04 -21.58
C ILE A 139 4.50 5.25 -20.56
N GLY A 140 5.62 5.79 -20.10
CA GLY A 140 6.46 5.13 -19.08
C GLY A 140 5.73 4.90 -17.76
N GLN A 141 4.94 5.89 -17.31
CA GLN A 141 4.11 5.77 -16.09
C GLN A 141 2.99 4.73 -16.27
N ILE A 142 2.27 4.78 -17.40
CA ILE A 142 1.19 3.83 -17.73
C ILE A 142 1.76 2.41 -17.81
N LEU A 143 2.89 2.22 -18.49
CA LEU A 143 3.54 0.91 -18.62
C LEU A 143 3.93 0.35 -17.24
N THR A 144 4.54 1.18 -16.38
CA THR A 144 4.89 0.78 -15.01
C THR A 144 3.64 0.35 -14.24
N GLY A 145 2.56 1.12 -14.33
CA GLY A 145 1.29 0.83 -13.68
C GLY A 145 0.60 -0.43 -14.21
N ILE A 146 0.62 -0.67 -15.54
CA ILE A 146 0.07 -1.88 -16.16
C ILE A 146 0.87 -3.11 -15.73
N VAL A 147 2.21 -3.07 -15.79
CA VAL A 147 3.06 -4.20 -15.37
C VAL A 147 2.79 -4.54 -13.91
N PHE A 148 2.69 -3.52 -13.04
CA PHE A 148 2.35 -3.70 -11.64
C PHE A 148 0.94 -4.30 -11.47
N GLY A 149 -0.07 -3.75 -12.15
CA GLY A 149 -1.45 -4.25 -12.11
C GLY A 149 -1.60 -5.69 -12.64
N VAL A 150 -0.94 -6.03 -13.74
CA VAL A 150 -0.90 -7.39 -14.32
C VAL A 150 -0.29 -8.37 -13.32
N TYR A 151 0.83 -8.02 -12.69
CA TYR A 151 1.44 -8.87 -11.68
C TYR A 151 0.45 -9.14 -10.53
N LEU A 152 -0.22 -8.10 -10.02
CA LEU A 152 -1.18 -8.22 -8.91
C LEU A 152 -2.45 -8.98 -9.28
N TYR A 153 -2.88 -8.89 -10.54
CA TYR A 153 -4.00 -9.66 -11.06
C TYR A 153 -3.71 -11.17 -10.99
N PHE A 154 -2.51 -11.60 -11.37
CA PHE A 154 -2.11 -13.00 -11.31
C PHE A 154 -1.58 -13.45 -9.94
N ASN A 155 -1.16 -12.51 -9.07
CA ASN A 155 -0.57 -12.80 -7.77
C ASN A 155 -1.33 -12.06 -6.66
N PRO A 156 -2.40 -12.67 -6.09
CA PRO A 156 -3.25 -12.03 -5.10
C PRO A 156 -2.50 -11.40 -3.92
N ILE A 157 -2.83 -10.15 -3.60
CA ILE A 157 -2.27 -9.40 -2.45
C ILE A 157 -2.74 -10.03 -1.14
N THR A 158 -4.04 -10.33 -1.09
CA THR A 158 -4.69 -10.81 0.11
C THR A 158 -4.70 -12.33 0.12
N PRO A 159 -4.32 -12.97 1.24
CA PRO A 159 -4.76 -14.33 1.49
C PRO A 159 -6.29 -14.41 1.29
N GLY A 160 -6.78 -15.39 0.54
CA GLY A 160 -8.22 -15.65 0.45
C GLY A 160 -8.84 -15.75 1.85
N ALA A 161 -10.14 -15.47 1.98
CA ALA A 161 -10.79 -15.41 3.28
C ALA A 161 -10.50 -16.70 4.09
N ILE A 162 -9.97 -16.59 5.31
CA ILE A 162 -9.49 -17.76 6.09
C ILE A 162 -10.55 -18.22 7.08
N TYR A 163 -11.13 -17.28 7.83
CA TYR A 163 -12.09 -17.59 8.89
C TYR A 163 -13.51 -17.22 8.49
N LEU A 164 -14.45 -18.08 8.86
CA LEU A 164 -15.87 -17.84 8.70
C LEU A 164 -16.30 -16.69 9.61
N ASN A 165 -17.16 -15.82 9.09
CA ASN A 165 -17.85 -14.77 9.85
C ASN A 165 -19.36 -15.03 9.89
N LEU A 166 -20.07 -14.33 10.78
CA LEU A 166 -21.54 -14.40 10.85
C LEU A 166 -22.19 -14.07 9.49
N SER A 167 -21.63 -13.09 8.76
CA SER A 167 -22.10 -12.66 7.45
C SER A 167 -21.90 -13.69 6.33
N ASP A 168 -21.11 -14.73 6.58
CA ASP A 168 -20.84 -15.77 5.58
C ASP A 168 -21.94 -16.83 5.58
N VAL A 169 -22.77 -16.88 6.63
CA VAL A 169 -23.87 -17.84 6.77
C VAL A 169 -25.09 -17.36 5.99
N LYS A 170 -25.51 -18.18 5.04
CA LYS A 170 -26.72 -18.00 4.23
C LYS A 170 -27.96 -18.46 4.99
N ASP A 171 -27.86 -19.58 5.70
CA ASP A 171 -28.97 -20.19 6.42
C ASP A 171 -28.48 -20.81 7.74
N TRP A 172 -28.86 -20.17 8.85
CA TRP A 172 -28.49 -20.59 10.21
C TRP A 172 -29.17 -21.89 10.65
N ALA A 173 -30.41 -22.14 10.21
CA ALA A 173 -31.13 -23.36 10.56
C ALA A 173 -30.50 -24.56 9.86
N SER A 174 -30.16 -24.42 8.58
CA SER A 174 -29.40 -25.40 7.81
C SER A 174 -28.05 -25.71 8.47
N LEU A 175 -27.30 -24.68 8.86
CA LEU A 175 -25.99 -24.84 9.51
C LEU A 175 -26.09 -25.65 10.81
N LYS A 176 -27.06 -25.29 11.67
CA LYS A 176 -27.31 -25.99 12.93
C LYS A 176 -27.62 -27.46 12.71
N ASN A 177 -28.55 -27.75 11.80
CA ASN A 177 -28.99 -29.11 11.50
C ASN A 177 -27.84 -29.98 11.01
N GLN A 178 -27.03 -29.47 10.08
CA GLN A 178 -25.88 -30.20 9.54
C GLN A 178 -24.80 -30.46 10.60
N LEU A 179 -24.51 -29.48 11.47
CA LEU A 179 -23.56 -29.66 12.57
C LEU A 179 -24.03 -30.72 13.57
N VAL A 180 -25.29 -30.68 14.00
CA VAL A 180 -25.86 -31.67 14.94
C VAL A 180 -25.87 -33.07 14.30
N GLN A 181 -26.24 -33.15 13.02
CA GLN A 181 -26.23 -34.40 12.25
C GLN A 181 -24.81 -35.00 12.19
N GLY A 182 -23.81 -34.20 11.83
CA GLY A 182 -22.42 -34.65 11.73
C GLY A 182 -21.81 -35.02 13.09
N LEU A 183 -22.14 -34.28 14.16
CA LEU A 183 -21.73 -34.61 15.53
C LEU A 183 -22.33 -35.93 16.02
N SER A 184 -23.54 -36.25 15.56
CA SER A 184 -24.21 -37.53 15.80
C SER A 184 -23.70 -38.66 14.90
N LYS A 185 -22.62 -38.43 14.13
CA LYS A 185 -22.03 -39.36 13.16
C LYS A 185 -22.99 -39.82 12.05
N ASN A 186 -23.97 -38.97 11.71
CA ASN A 186 -24.89 -39.21 10.61
C ASN A 186 -24.53 -38.32 9.41
N GLY A 187 -24.78 -38.80 8.20
CA GLY A 187 -24.52 -38.07 6.95
C GLY A 187 -23.21 -38.44 6.27
N ASP A 188 -22.78 -37.60 5.32
CA ASP A 188 -21.59 -37.84 4.49
C ASP A 188 -20.30 -37.85 5.31
N GLU A 189 -19.32 -38.66 4.87
CA GLU A 189 -18.03 -38.83 5.57
C GLU A 189 -17.29 -37.51 5.81
N GLN A 190 -17.40 -36.54 4.88
CA GLN A 190 -16.80 -35.21 5.01
C GLN A 190 -17.40 -34.41 6.17
N LEU A 191 -18.73 -34.46 6.31
CA LEU A 191 -19.46 -33.77 7.36
C LEU A 191 -19.12 -34.35 8.72
N VAL A 192 -19.14 -35.68 8.83
CA VAL A 192 -18.76 -36.40 10.05
C VAL A 192 -17.31 -36.10 10.42
N TYR A 193 -16.39 -36.09 9.45
CA TYR A 193 -15.00 -35.75 9.68
C TYR A 193 -14.85 -34.33 10.24
N ILE A 194 -15.41 -33.30 9.58
CA ILE A 194 -15.31 -31.91 10.05
C ILE A 194 -15.86 -31.76 11.47
N CYS A 195 -17.04 -32.33 11.73
CA CYS A 195 -17.67 -32.28 13.05
C CYS A 195 -16.86 -33.03 14.12
N SER A 196 -16.19 -34.13 13.75
CA SER A 196 -15.32 -34.87 14.66
C SER A 196 -14.12 -34.06 15.15
N GLN A 197 -13.67 -33.05 14.38
CA GLN A 197 -12.52 -32.21 14.73
C GLN A 197 -12.86 -31.09 15.73
N ILE A 198 -14.15 -30.80 15.94
CA ILE A 198 -14.62 -29.80 16.90
C ILE A 198 -14.20 -30.21 18.32
N PRO A 199 -13.63 -29.30 19.14
CA PRO A 199 -13.24 -29.62 20.52
C PRO A 199 -14.40 -30.09 21.38
N LEU A 200 -14.12 -31.04 22.29
CA LEU A 200 -15.13 -31.70 23.11
C LEU A 200 -15.99 -30.71 23.92
N SER A 201 -15.37 -29.67 24.47
CA SER A 201 -16.05 -28.61 25.24
C SER A 201 -17.13 -27.87 24.46
N LEU A 202 -16.99 -27.78 23.14
CA LEU A 202 -17.95 -27.13 22.26
C LEU A 202 -19.01 -28.12 21.74
N LYS A 203 -18.65 -29.40 21.58
CA LYS A 203 -19.58 -30.43 21.12
C LYS A 203 -20.77 -30.59 22.05
N GLU A 204 -20.53 -30.61 23.36
CA GLU A 204 -21.58 -30.75 24.37
C GLU A 204 -22.59 -29.59 24.30
N HIS A 205 -22.11 -28.36 24.15
CA HIS A 205 -22.97 -27.18 23.99
C HIS A 205 -23.75 -27.21 22.68
N LEU A 206 -23.13 -27.62 21.57
CA LEU A 206 -23.80 -27.69 20.27
C LEU A 206 -24.91 -28.75 20.23
N LEU A 207 -24.74 -29.87 20.95
CA LEU A 207 -25.75 -30.94 21.05
C LEU A 207 -26.94 -30.55 21.94
N GLN A 208 -26.78 -29.55 22.81
CA GLN A 208 -27.83 -29.04 23.70
C GLN A 208 -28.68 -27.93 23.07
N LEU A 209 -28.34 -27.46 21.86
CA LEU A 209 -29.08 -26.41 21.17
C LEU A 209 -30.51 -26.87 20.86
N ASP A 210 -31.50 -26.05 21.20
CA ASP A 210 -32.89 -26.35 20.87
C ASP A 210 -33.10 -26.29 19.35
N MET A 211 -33.49 -27.41 18.76
CA MET A 211 -33.71 -27.53 17.32
C MET A 211 -34.87 -26.69 16.81
N LYS A 212 -35.85 -26.35 17.66
CA LYS A 212 -37.07 -25.62 17.29
C LYS A 212 -36.98 -24.11 17.46
N LYS A 213 -35.98 -23.60 18.18
CA LYS A 213 -35.77 -22.17 18.43
C LYS A 213 -34.85 -21.53 17.39
N GLU A 214 -35.13 -20.27 17.04
CA GLU A 214 -34.18 -19.44 16.29
C GLU A 214 -32.92 -19.19 17.13
N LEU A 215 -31.76 -19.17 16.46
CA LEU A 215 -30.46 -19.01 17.10
C LEU A 215 -30.23 -17.58 17.56
N GLU A 216 -29.91 -17.41 18.84
CA GLU A 216 -29.45 -16.14 19.39
C GLU A 216 -28.03 -15.80 18.90
N VAL A 217 -27.65 -14.52 18.95
CA VAL A 217 -26.35 -14.05 18.42
C VAL A 217 -25.18 -14.76 19.11
N GLU A 218 -25.28 -15.08 20.40
CA GLU A 218 -24.25 -15.82 21.14
C GLU A 218 -24.08 -17.25 20.62
N GLU A 219 -25.19 -17.92 20.29
CA GLU A 219 -25.18 -19.26 19.71
C GLU A 219 -24.62 -19.22 18.28
N GLN A 220 -25.02 -18.23 17.47
CA GLN A 220 -24.45 -18.02 16.14
C GLN A 220 -22.92 -17.85 16.19
N LEU A 221 -22.42 -17.06 17.16
CA LEU A 221 -20.98 -16.90 17.41
C LEU A 221 -20.31 -18.20 17.85
N LEU A 222 -21.00 -19.02 18.64
CA LEU A 222 -20.52 -20.34 19.07
C LEU A 222 -20.34 -21.29 17.89
N LEU A 223 -21.33 -21.39 16.99
CA LEU A 223 -21.24 -22.21 15.78
C LEU A 223 -20.05 -21.80 14.91
N ILE A 224 -19.91 -20.49 14.64
CA ILE A 224 -18.80 -19.96 13.83
C ILE A 224 -17.45 -20.19 14.51
N ARG A 225 -17.34 -19.97 15.82
CA ARG A 225 -16.11 -20.23 16.59
C ARG A 225 -15.71 -21.70 16.50
N SER A 226 -16.67 -22.62 16.58
CA SER A 226 -16.43 -24.05 16.52
C SER A 226 -15.81 -24.45 15.18
N LEU A 227 -16.37 -23.97 14.07
CA LEU A 227 -15.82 -24.23 12.73
C LEU A 227 -14.48 -23.54 12.50
N ASN A 228 -14.28 -22.33 13.02
CA ASN A 228 -12.98 -21.64 12.92
C ASN A 228 -11.87 -22.37 13.69
N GLN A 229 -12.18 -23.03 14.82
CA GLN A 229 -11.20 -23.88 15.50
C GLN A 229 -10.84 -25.13 14.70
N VAL A 230 -11.76 -25.65 13.89
CA VAL A 230 -11.45 -26.74 12.95
C VAL A 230 -10.52 -26.24 11.84
N ILE A 231 -10.72 -25.01 11.35
CA ILE A 231 -9.83 -24.37 10.35
C ILE A 231 -8.39 -24.24 10.87
N ASP A 232 -8.22 -23.97 12.16
CA ASP A 232 -6.91 -23.80 12.81
C ASP A 232 -6.13 -25.09 13.09
N ARG A 233 -6.71 -26.26 12.80
CA ARG A 233 -6.03 -27.55 12.99
C ARG A 233 -4.88 -27.73 12.01
N ASP A 234 -3.74 -28.21 12.51
CA ASP A 234 -2.54 -28.46 11.71
C ASP A 234 -2.64 -29.69 10.80
N GLU A 235 -3.44 -30.69 11.19
CA GLU A 235 -3.56 -31.99 10.52
C GLU A 235 -4.97 -32.19 9.96
N TRP A 236 -5.04 -32.44 8.66
CA TRP A 236 -6.27 -32.68 7.93
C TRP A 236 -6.07 -33.83 6.96
N GLN A 237 -7.03 -34.75 6.90
CA GLN A 237 -7.02 -35.90 5.99
C GLN A 237 -7.59 -35.52 4.60
N TYR A 238 -6.96 -34.55 3.93
CA TYR A 238 -7.47 -33.96 2.69
C TYR A 238 -7.57 -34.98 1.52
N ASN A 239 -6.52 -35.78 1.31
CA ASN A 239 -6.37 -36.62 0.11
C ASN A 239 -7.16 -37.95 0.18
N SER A 240 -7.68 -38.34 1.34
CA SER A 240 -8.46 -39.57 1.50
C SER A 240 -9.96 -39.30 1.32
N LEU A 241 -10.47 -38.22 1.92
CA LEU A 241 -11.92 -37.97 2.02
C LEU A 241 -12.53 -37.16 0.86
N TRP A 242 -11.74 -36.32 0.18
CA TRP A 242 -12.25 -35.47 -0.91
C TRP A 242 -11.74 -35.91 -2.31
N ASN A 243 -11.09 -37.07 -2.40
CA ASN A 243 -10.56 -37.57 -3.67
C ASN A 243 -11.69 -38.12 -4.57
N GLY A 244 -11.71 -37.77 -5.86
CA GLY A 244 -12.69 -38.29 -6.83
C GLY A 244 -14.07 -37.61 -6.87
N LYS A 245 -14.30 -36.56 -6.08
CA LYS A 245 -15.53 -35.72 -6.18
C LYS A 245 -15.33 -34.55 -7.16
N GLU A 246 -16.42 -34.09 -7.80
CA GLU A 246 -16.45 -32.82 -8.54
C GLU A 246 -16.35 -31.62 -7.58
N LEU A 247 -15.12 -31.30 -7.17
CA LEU A 247 -14.84 -30.13 -6.34
C LEU A 247 -14.74 -28.87 -7.20
N ARG A 248 -15.07 -27.72 -6.60
CA ARG A 248 -14.81 -26.40 -7.20
C ARG A 248 -13.35 -26.28 -7.67
N THR A 249 -13.14 -25.63 -8.80
CA THR A 249 -11.82 -25.45 -9.44
C THR A 249 -10.78 -24.83 -8.48
N GLU A 250 -11.23 -23.96 -7.58
CA GLU A 250 -10.38 -23.37 -6.54
C GLU A 250 -9.83 -24.44 -5.57
N ILE A 251 -10.68 -25.34 -5.07
CA ILE A 251 -10.27 -26.41 -4.14
C ILE A 251 -9.24 -27.32 -4.81
N GLN A 252 -9.49 -27.69 -6.08
CA GLN A 252 -8.56 -28.51 -6.86
C GLN A 252 -7.20 -27.82 -7.02
N THR A 253 -7.19 -26.50 -7.24
CA THR A 253 -5.96 -25.70 -7.35
C THR A 253 -5.14 -25.74 -6.05
N TYR A 254 -5.79 -25.60 -4.89
CA TYR A 254 -5.11 -25.68 -3.58
C TYR A 254 -4.62 -27.10 -3.27
N LEU A 255 -5.40 -28.15 -3.60
CA LEU A 255 -5.01 -29.55 -3.40
C LEU A 255 -3.78 -29.96 -4.23
N ASN A 256 -3.66 -29.41 -5.43
CA ASN A 256 -2.57 -29.67 -6.38
C ASN A 256 -1.36 -28.76 -6.19
N ASN A 257 -1.44 -27.76 -5.30
CA ASN A 257 -0.35 -26.81 -5.06
C ASN A 257 0.81 -27.47 -4.29
N LYS A 258 2.04 -27.38 -4.83
CA LYS A 258 3.27 -27.86 -4.14
C LYS A 258 3.48 -27.22 -2.77
N ASN A 259 2.94 -26.03 -2.54
CA ASN A 259 3.03 -25.29 -1.28
C ASN A 259 1.82 -25.49 -0.33
N LYS A 260 0.94 -26.46 -0.58
CA LYS A 260 -0.30 -26.66 0.20
C LYS A 260 -0.12 -26.82 1.70
N ASN A 261 1.06 -27.27 2.14
CA ASN A 261 1.38 -27.49 3.55
C ASN A 261 1.76 -26.22 4.32
N LYS A 262 1.89 -25.06 3.66
CA LYS A 262 2.13 -23.79 4.38
C LYS A 262 0.91 -23.46 5.25
N PRO A 263 1.08 -22.93 6.48
CA PRO A 263 -0.03 -22.69 7.42
C PRO A 263 -1.23 -21.99 6.79
N PHE A 264 -0.98 -20.91 6.04
CA PHE A 264 -2.02 -20.18 5.35
C PHE A 264 -2.78 -21.00 4.28
N GLN A 265 -2.04 -21.78 3.48
CA GLN A 265 -2.63 -22.60 2.41
C GLN A 265 -3.50 -23.71 2.99
N LYS A 266 -3.08 -24.30 4.12
CA LYS A 266 -3.86 -25.26 4.90
C LYS A 266 -5.17 -24.64 5.40
N GLN A 267 -5.12 -23.48 6.04
CA GLN A 267 -6.30 -22.84 6.60
C GLN A 267 -7.29 -22.38 5.51
N ARG A 268 -6.81 -21.86 4.37
CA ARG A 268 -7.68 -21.51 3.24
C ARG A 268 -8.32 -22.75 2.62
N LEU A 269 -7.56 -23.82 2.42
CA LEU A 269 -8.08 -25.09 1.92
C LEU A 269 -9.13 -25.67 2.89
N ALA A 270 -8.83 -25.67 4.19
CA ALA A 270 -9.75 -26.09 5.25
C ALA A 270 -11.08 -25.34 5.18
N ARG A 271 -11.05 -24.00 5.08
CA ARG A 271 -12.26 -23.20 4.91
C ARG A 271 -13.03 -23.57 3.65
N LEU A 272 -12.36 -23.69 2.51
CA LEU A 272 -13.02 -24.01 1.25
C LEU A 272 -13.74 -25.37 1.31
N LEU A 273 -13.14 -26.35 1.97
CA LEU A 273 -13.72 -27.67 2.17
C LEU A 273 -14.92 -27.62 3.14
N ILE A 274 -14.87 -26.77 4.16
CA ILE A 274 -16.03 -26.52 5.04
C ILE A 274 -17.16 -25.89 4.22
N GLU A 275 -16.91 -24.84 3.44
CA GLU A 275 -17.94 -24.22 2.60
C GLU A 275 -18.53 -25.19 1.57
N ASP A 276 -17.71 -26.10 1.03
CA ASP A 276 -18.16 -27.12 0.08
C ASP A 276 -19.02 -28.19 0.76
N THR A 277 -18.65 -28.59 1.98
CA THR A 277 -19.41 -29.57 2.79
C THR A 277 -20.73 -29.00 3.28
N PHE A 278 -20.74 -27.72 3.68
CA PHE A 278 -21.90 -26.99 4.19
C PHE A 278 -22.48 -26.03 3.12
N LYS A 279 -22.52 -26.48 1.86
CA LYS A 279 -22.87 -25.64 0.68
C LYS A 279 -24.24 -24.96 0.77
N ASP A 280 -25.19 -25.57 1.47
CA ASP A 280 -26.55 -25.04 1.64
C ASP A 280 -26.61 -24.01 2.77
N SER A 281 -25.62 -23.99 3.66
CA SER A 281 -25.56 -23.14 4.83
C SER A 281 -24.67 -21.91 4.66
N PHE A 282 -23.66 -21.95 3.80
CA PHE A 282 -22.72 -20.83 3.58
C PHE A 282 -22.83 -20.22 2.19
N TYR A 283 -22.56 -18.91 2.12
CA TYR A 283 -22.12 -18.30 0.88
C TYR A 283 -20.71 -18.80 0.56
N LEU A 284 -20.51 -19.24 -0.69
CA LEU A 284 -19.19 -19.62 -1.16
C LEU A 284 -18.26 -18.40 -1.10
N SER A 285 -17.18 -18.50 -0.34
CA SER A 285 -16.22 -17.42 -0.27
C SER A 285 -15.50 -17.29 -1.60
N ALA A 286 -15.62 -16.12 -2.22
CA ALA A 286 -14.84 -15.82 -3.41
C ALA A 286 -13.35 -15.81 -3.06
N THR A 287 -12.54 -16.44 -3.90
CA THR A 287 -11.10 -16.31 -3.87
C THR A 287 -10.73 -14.84 -4.03
N SER A 288 -9.96 -14.33 -3.06
CA SER A 288 -9.18 -13.09 -3.13
C SER A 288 -9.95 -11.79 -3.40
N LEU A 289 -9.97 -10.92 -2.38
CA LEU A 289 -10.27 -9.49 -2.51
C LEU A 289 -9.27 -8.73 -3.41
N HIS A 290 -8.35 -9.42 -4.08
CA HIS A 290 -7.24 -8.86 -4.84
C HIS A 290 -7.69 -7.80 -5.85
N THR A 291 -8.71 -8.10 -6.68
CA THR A 291 -9.28 -7.19 -7.69
C THR A 291 -10.53 -6.45 -7.21
N LYS A 292 -10.91 -6.66 -5.94
CA LYS A 292 -12.00 -5.94 -5.29
C LYS A 292 -11.44 -4.71 -4.59
N VAL A 293 -12.08 -3.57 -4.78
CA VAL A 293 -11.71 -2.32 -4.13
C VAL A 293 -12.71 -2.06 -3.02
N GLY A 294 -12.23 -2.03 -1.78
CA GLY A 294 -13.10 -1.76 -0.64
C GLY A 294 -13.42 -0.27 -0.55
N VAL A 295 -14.69 0.06 -0.32
CA VAL A 295 -15.13 1.46 -0.14
C VAL A 295 -14.84 1.89 1.31
N PRO A 296 -14.17 3.04 1.55
CA PRO A 296 -13.99 3.57 2.90
C PRO A 296 -15.34 3.90 3.54
N GLY A 297 -15.50 3.64 4.85
CA GLY A 297 -16.75 3.91 5.58
C GLY A 297 -17.83 2.82 5.49
N PHE A 298 -17.58 1.72 4.76
CA PHE A 298 -18.52 0.60 4.63
C PHE A 298 -17.80 -0.74 4.85
N LYS A 299 -18.31 -1.59 5.77
CA LYS A 299 -17.72 -2.91 6.11
C LYS A 299 -17.64 -3.88 4.94
N ASN A 300 -18.75 -4.00 4.21
CA ASN A 300 -18.97 -5.08 3.26
C ASN A 300 -19.14 -4.59 1.82
N LEU A 301 -18.89 -3.30 1.55
CA LEU A 301 -19.01 -2.74 0.21
C LEU A 301 -17.66 -2.85 -0.53
N PHE A 302 -17.62 -3.78 -1.47
CA PHE A 302 -16.48 -4.02 -2.34
C PHE A 302 -16.90 -3.86 -3.79
N ILE A 303 -16.16 -3.07 -4.56
CA ILE A 303 -16.37 -2.89 -5.99
C ILE A 303 -15.51 -3.94 -6.72
N PRO A 304 -16.11 -4.94 -7.39
CA PRO A 304 -15.36 -5.96 -8.12
C PRO A 304 -14.93 -5.41 -9.50
N LEU A 305 -13.65 -5.09 -9.65
CA LEU A 305 -13.13 -4.57 -10.92
C LEU A 305 -12.68 -5.69 -11.88
N GLY A 306 -12.35 -6.87 -11.37
CA GLY A 306 -11.85 -7.97 -12.20
C GLY A 306 -10.62 -7.55 -13.01
N VAL A 307 -10.65 -7.75 -14.33
CA VAL A 307 -9.56 -7.34 -15.25
C VAL A 307 -9.35 -5.82 -15.26
N PHE A 308 -10.40 -5.02 -15.05
CA PHE A 308 -10.29 -3.56 -14.98
C PHE A 308 -9.46 -3.08 -13.79
N TYR A 309 -9.16 -3.95 -12.82
CA TYR A 309 -8.23 -3.64 -11.73
C TYR A 309 -6.84 -3.26 -12.26
N ILE A 310 -6.40 -3.84 -13.38
CA ILE A 310 -5.11 -3.50 -14.01
C ILE A 310 -5.10 -2.02 -14.44
N LEU A 311 -6.17 -1.57 -15.10
CA LEU A 311 -6.32 -0.17 -15.52
C LEU A 311 -6.46 0.75 -14.32
N PHE A 312 -7.15 0.31 -13.27
CA PHE A 312 -7.30 1.07 -12.03
C PHE A 312 -5.96 1.29 -11.31
N VAL A 313 -5.12 0.25 -11.21
CA VAL A 313 -3.75 0.38 -10.65
C VAL A 313 -2.90 1.31 -11.52
N ALA A 314 -2.98 1.19 -12.84
CA ALA A 314 -2.26 2.08 -13.75
C ALA A 314 -2.69 3.55 -13.59
N LEU A 315 -3.99 3.79 -13.46
CA LEU A 315 -4.54 5.12 -13.19
C LEU A 315 -4.00 5.68 -11.87
N ILE A 316 -4.00 4.91 -10.79
CA ILE A 316 -3.45 5.36 -9.49
C ILE A 316 -1.97 5.75 -9.63
N VAL A 317 -1.15 4.89 -10.24
CA VAL A 317 0.29 5.15 -10.41
C VAL A 317 0.53 6.44 -11.21
N VAL A 318 -0.17 6.63 -12.32
CA VAL A 318 -0.07 7.81 -13.18
C VAL A 318 -0.57 9.06 -12.45
N SER A 319 -1.75 9.00 -11.82
CA SER A 319 -2.34 10.16 -11.15
C SER A 319 -1.48 10.66 -10.00
N VAL A 320 -0.97 9.75 -9.15
CA VAL A 320 -0.20 10.13 -7.96
C VAL A 320 1.20 10.61 -8.35
N SER A 321 1.89 9.94 -9.28
CA SER A 321 3.20 10.39 -9.77
C SER A 321 3.17 11.79 -10.39
N ASN A 322 2.14 12.10 -11.20
CA ASN A 322 1.98 13.44 -11.75
C ASN A 322 1.53 14.46 -10.69
N ALA A 323 0.67 14.08 -9.75
CA ALA A 323 0.24 14.98 -8.68
C ALA A 323 1.43 15.42 -7.80
N VAL A 324 2.31 14.50 -7.41
CA VAL A 324 3.53 14.83 -6.66
C VAL A 324 4.48 15.70 -7.50
N ASN A 325 4.64 15.40 -8.80
CA ASN A 325 5.46 16.21 -9.71
C ASN A 325 4.94 17.65 -9.87
N LEU A 326 3.61 17.83 -9.95
CA LEU A 326 3.00 19.16 -10.01
C LEU A 326 3.17 19.96 -8.71
N THR A 327 3.32 19.30 -7.57
CA THR A 327 3.52 19.94 -6.26
C THR A 327 4.99 20.34 -6.01
N ASP A 328 5.94 19.84 -6.81
CA ASP A 328 7.38 20.15 -6.70
C ASP A 328 7.73 21.52 -7.31
N GLY A 329 7.06 22.57 -6.83
CA GLY A 329 7.24 23.95 -7.26
C GLY A 329 7.89 24.87 -6.22
N LEU A 330 7.89 24.45 -4.94
CA LEU A 330 8.46 25.21 -3.81
C LEU A 330 9.39 24.33 -2.96
N ASP A 331 10.36 24.99 -2.34
CA ASP A 331 11.37 24.43 -1.44
C ASP A 331 10.68 23.68 -0.29
N GLY A 332 11.00 22.38 -0.17
CA GLY A 332 10.45 21.50 0.86
C GLY A 332 8.99 21.09 0.68
N LEU A 333 8.22 21.70 -0.24
CA LEU A 333 6.78 21.46 -0.34
C LEU A 333 6.47 20.00 -0.72
N ALA A 334 6.96 19.54 -1.86
CA ALA A 334 6.67 18.19 -2.35
C ALA A 334 7.24 17.09 -1.44
N ILE A 335 8.51 17.21 -1.01
CA ILE A 335 9.13 16.19 -0.15
C ILE A 335 8.45 16.14 1.21
N GLY A 336 8.18 17.29 1.84
CA GLY A 336 7.55 17.35 3.16
C GLY A 336 6.12 16.82 3.16
N SER A 337 5.32 17.17 2.15
CA SER A 337 3.99 16.56 1.98
C SER A 337 4.07 15.06 1.66
N SER A 338 5.07 14.63 0.89
CA SER A 338 5.23 13.21 0.54
C SER A 338 5.58 12.35 1.74
N ILE A 339 6.52 12.78 2.60
CA ILE A 339 6.92 12.01 3.79
C ILE A 339 5.77 11.86 4.79
N ILE A 340 4.86 12.84 4.87
CA ILE A 340 3.65 12.75 5.70
C ILE A 340 2.70 11.67 5.15
N SER A 341 2.45 11.65 3.84
CA SER A 341 1.64 10.60 3.19
C SER A 341 2.27 9.21 3.30
N VAL A 342 3.59 9.12 3.12
CA VAL A 342 4.36 7.87 3.29
C VAL A 342 4.28 7.37 4.72
N MET A 343 4.41 8.26 5.72
CA MET A 343 4.29 7.91 7.13
C MET A 343 2.90 7.35 7.46
N ALA A 344 1.83 7.99 6.95
CA ALA A 344 0.46 7.50 7.14
C ALA A 344 0.28 6.10 6.52
N TYR A 345 0.75 5.88 5.28
CA TYR A 345 0.69 4.56 4.65
C TYR A 345 1.59 3.52 5.29
N ALA A 346 2.75 3.90 5.84
CA ALA A 346 3.60 2.99 6.59
C ALA A 346 2.88 2.53 7.87
N GLY A 347 2.20 3.45 8.58
CA GLY A 347 1.35 3.11 9.72
C GLY A 347 0.20 2.17 9.34
N ILE A 348 -0.48 2.45 8.23
CA ILE A 348 -1.51 1.55 7.67
C ILE A 348 -0.91 0.18 7.35
N ALA A 349 0.25 0.12 6.70
CA ALA A 349 0.93 -1.12 6.36
C ALA A 349 1.23 -1.98 7.61
N TYR A 350 1.66 -1.35 8.70
CA TYR A 350 1.85 -2.01 9.98
C TYR A 350 0.52 -2.57 10.53
N ILE A 351 -0.55 -1.77 10.53
CA ILE A 351 -1.89 -2.16 10.99
C ILE A 351 -2.43 -3.35 10.19
N VAL A 352 -2.45 -3.26 8.86
CA VAL A 352 -3.01 -4.32 7.99
C VAL A 352 -2.15 -5.58 7.97
N SER A 353 -0.87 -5.49 8.33
CA SER A 353 0.01 -6.65 8.48
C SER A 353 -0.19 -7.44 9.76
N ARG A 354 -0.99 -6.92 10.68
CA ARG A 354 -1.28 -7.51 11.99
C ARG A 354 -2.70 -8.06 12.05
N ALA A 355 -2.84 -9.34 12.35
CA ALA A 355 -4.14 -10.03 12.32
C ALA A 355 -5.10 -9.50 13.40
N ASP A 356 -4.59 -9.18 14.60
CA ASP A 356 -5.34 -8.61 15.71
C ASP A 356 -5.93 -7.24 15.37
N TRP A 357 -5.09 -6.33 14.85
CA TRP A 357 -5.52 -4.98 14.46
C TRP A 357 -6.43 -4.98 13.23
N SER A 358 -6.12 -5.79 12.23
CA SER A 358 -6.97 -5.92 11.03
C SER A 358 -8.36 -6.43 11.40
N ARG A 359 -8.45 -7.37 12.34
CA ARG A 359 -9.74 -7.87 12.86
C ARG A 359 -10.48 -6.80 13.66
N TYR A 360 -9.79 -6.07 14.54
CA TYR A 360 -10.41 -5.03 15.36
C TYR A 360 -10.99 -3.88 14.53
N LEU A 361 -10.28 -3.48 13.46
CA LEU A 361 -10.68 -2.38 12.58
C LEU A 361 -11.46 -2.82 11.33
N PHE A 362 -11.84 -4.11 11.23
CA PHE A 362 -12.50 -4.68 10.06
C PHE A 362 -11.76 -4.37 8.73
N LEU A 363 -10.43 -4.33 8.79
CA LEU A 363 -9.57 -4.11 7.64
C LEU A 363 -9.21 -5.43 6.96
N THR A 364 -8.96 -5.36 5.67
CA THR A 364 -8.40 -6.48 4.92
C THR A 364 -7.01 -6.81 5.46
N TYR A 365 -6.83 -8.04 5.95
CA TYR A 365 -5.56 -8.52 6.47
C TYR A 365 -4.58 -8.79 5.32
N VAL A 366 -3.37 -8.21 5.43
CA VAL A 366 -2.33 -8.28 4.41
C VAL A 366 -0.98 -8.57 5.08
N PRO A 367 -0.64 -9.84 5.36
CA PRO A 367 0.54 -10.20 6.17
C PRO A 367 1.87 -9.70 5.59
N GLU A 368 1.96 -9.64 4.27
CA GLU A 368 3.17 -9.23 3.56
C GLU A 368 3.43 -7.72 3.63
N ALA A 369 2.42 -6.93 4.02
CA ALA A 369 2.55 -5.48 4.19
C ALA A 369 3.48 -5.07 5.33
N SER A 370 3.88 -6.01 6.20
CA SER A 370 4.86 -5.75 7.27
C SER A 370 6.19 -5.21 6.74
N GLU A 371 6.62 -5.61 5.54
CA GLU A 371 7.83 -5.08 4.90
C GLU A 371 7.61 -3.73 4.21
N LEU A 372 6.36 -3.39 3.89
CA LEU A 372 6.02 -2.04 3.41
C LEU A 372 6.14 -0.99 4.51
N PHE A 373 5.93 -1.37 5.77
CA PHE A 373 6.22 -0.51 6.91
C PHE A 373 7.72 -0.17 6.96
N VAL A 374 8.60 -1.16 6.81
CA VAL A 374 10.06 -0.94 6.76
C VAL A 374 10.46 -0.11 5.54
N PHE A 375 9.88 -0.36 4.37
CA PHE A 375 10.05 0.47 3.18
C PHE A 375 9.65 1.93 3.41
N GLY A 376 8.45 2.17 3.92
CA GLY A 376 7.94 3.51 4.20
C GLY A 376 8.79 4.24 5.24
N SER A 377 9.29 3.53 6.24
CA SER A 377 10.25 4.05 7.22
C SER A 377 11.61 4.41 6.63
N ALA A 378 12.19 3.58 5.76
CA ALA A 378 13.41 3.94 5.04
C ALA A 378 13.20 5.21 4.20
N LEU A 379 12.08 5.29 3.49
CA LEU A 379 11.74 6.43 2.65
C LEU A 379 11.50 7.71 3.46
N LEU A 380 10.84 7.60 4.62
CA LEU A 380 10.68 8.68 5.61
C LEU A 380 12.04 9.22 6.06
N GLY A 381 12.97 8.33 6.44
CA GLY A 381 14.31 8.75 6.88
C GLY A 381 15.11 9.45 5.79
N SER A 382 15.15 8.90 4.58
CA SER A 382 15.84 9.55 3.47
C SER A 382 15.18 10.86 3.06
N GLY A 383 13.85 10.94 3.16
CA GLY A 383 13.10 12.16 2.83
C GLY A 383 13.31 13.26 3.85
N LEU A 384 13.36 12.94 5.15
CA LEU A 384 13.76 13.88 6.20
C LEU A 384 15.19 14.36 6.00
N GLY A 385 16.12 13.47 5.62
CA GLY A 385 17.50 13.85 5.34
C GLY A 385 17.60 14.74 4.09
N PHE A 386 16.77 14.52 3.07
CA PHE A 386 16.78 15.34 1.87
C PHE A 386 16.18 16.72 2.15
N LEU A 387 15.11 16.75 2.94
CA LEU A 387 14.49 17.98 3.42
C LEU A 387 15.46 18.86 4.23
N TRP A 388 16.49 18.27 4.85
CA TRP A 388 17.58 19.04 5.48
C TRP A 388 18.28 19.99 4.50
N TYR A 389 18.48 19.56 3.25
CA TYR A 389 19.13 20.34 2.19
C TYR A 389 18.13 21.06 1.27
N ASN A 390 16.90 20.55 1.17
CA ASN A 390 15.87 21.10 0.31
C ASN A 390 14.96 22.11 1.03
N GLY A 391 15.04 22.22 2.35
CA GLY A 391 14.34 23.24 3.13
C GLY A 391 14.76 24.65 2.71
N HIS A 392 13.82 25.59 2.73
CA HIS A 392 14.08 26.95 2.25
C HIS A 392 15.14 27.68 3.10
N PRO A 393 16.18 28.28 2.48
CA PRO A 393 16.48 28.30 1.05
C PRO A 393 17.14 27.00 0.56
N ALA A 394 16.64 26.40 -0.51
CA ALA A 394 17.11 25.08 -0.97
C ALA A 394 18.55 25.09 -1.54
N GLU A 395 19.37 24.15 -1.05
CA GLU A 395 20.70 23.82 -1.58
C GLU A 395 20.64 22.84 -2.76
N VAL A 396 19.54 22.10 -2.88
CA VAL A 396 19.32 21.13 -3.97
C VAL A 396 17.84 20.96 -4.28
N PHE A 397 17.51 20.81 -5.56
CA PHE A 397 16.15 20.51 -6.02
C PHE A 397 15.95 19.01 -6.26
N MET A 398 14.72 18.58 -6.00
CA MET A 398 14.27 17.20 -6.06
C MET A 398 14.35 16.63 -7.48
N GLY A 399 13.83 17.39 -8.45
CA GLY A 399 13.77 17.01 -9.86
C GLY A 399 12.67 15.98 -10.15
N ASP A 400 12.48 15.68 -11.44
CA ASP A 400 11.48 14.70 -11.88
C ASP A 400 11.85 13.29 -11.39
N THR A 401 13.15 13.02 -11.22
CA THR A 401 13.68 11.77 -10.64
C THR A 401 12.94 11.37 -9.37
N VAL A 402 12.85 12.27 -8.38
CA VAL A 402 12.25 11.90 -7.11
C VAL A 402 10.77 12.18 -7.02
N SER A 403 10.28 13.27 -7.61
CA SER A 403 8.84 13.54 -7.56
C SER A 403 8.01 12.40 -8.18
N LEU A 404 8.46 11.84 -9.31
CA LEU A 404 7.81 10.65 -9.90
C LEU A 404 7.98 9.40 -9.03
N SER A 405 9.18 9.16 -8.51
CA SER A 405 9.45 7.99 -7.67
C SER A 405 8.59 8.00 -6.39
N LEU A 406 8.47 9.14 -5.69
CA LEU A 406 7.67 9.27 -4.48
C LEU A 406 6.19 9.07 -4.75
N GLY A 407 5.67 9.63 -5.84
CA GLY A 407 4.29 9.35 -6.22
C GLY A 407 4.07 7.88 -6.56
N GLY A 408 5.06 7.22 -7.19
CA GLY A 408 5.10 5.77 -7.36
C GLY A 408 5.09 4.97 -6.06
N ALA A 409 5.90 5.39 -5.08
CA ALA A 409 5.96 4.79 -3.75
C ALA A 409 4.61 4.91 -3.04
N ILE A 410 4.02 6.10 -2.98
CA ILE A 410 2.70 6.35 -2.36
C ILE A 410 1.61 5.52 -3.06
N ALA A 411 1.60 5.49 -4.39
CA ALA A 411 0.69 4.66 -5.18
C ALA A 411 0.83 3.17 -4.85
N SER A 412 2.07 2.65 -4.83
CA SER A 412 2.33 1.24 -4.54
C SER A 412 1.94 0.86 -3.11
N LEU A 413 2.19 1.74 -2.13
CA LEU A 413 1.79 1.55 -0.74
C LEU A 413 0.27 1.48 -0.62
N ALA A 414 -0.47 2.38 -1.28
CA ALA A 414 -1.93 2.36 -1.28
C ALA A 414 -2.51 1.07 -1.85
N VAL A 415 -1.97 0.63 -3.00
CA VAL A 415 -2.40 -0.58 -3.70
C VAL A 415 -2.09 -1.84 -2.87
N LEU A 416 -0.86 -2.00 -2.40
CA LEU A 416 -0.45 -3.21 -1.68
C LEU A 416 -1.02 -3.31 -0.27
N THR A 417 -1.43 -2.19 0.34
CA THR A 417 -2.15 -2.21 1.63
C THR A 417 -3.67 -2.38 1.48
N LYS A 418 -4.19 -2.47 0.24
CA LYS A 418 -5.63 -2.53 -0.08
C LYS A 418 -6.42 -1.35 0.50
N GLN A 419 -5.80 -0.16 0.50
CA GLN A 419 -6.40 1.10 0.90
C GLN A 419 -6.36 2.11 -0.26
N GLU A 420 -6.73 1.68 -1.46
CA GLU A 420 -6.64 2.47 -2.68
C GLU A 420 -7.52 3.73 -2.65
N LEU A 421 -8.76 3.59 -2.17
CA LEU A 421 -9.73 4.69 -2.09
C LEU A 421 -9.52 5.61 -0.88
N LEU A 422 -8.58 5.28 0.02
CA LEU A 422 -8.16 6.20 1.08
C LEU A 422 -7.15 7.23 0.56
N LEU A 423 -6.60 7.02 -0.64
CA LEU A 423 -5.57 7.86 -1.24
C LEU A 423 -5.96 9.33 -1.36
N PRO A 424 -7.19 9.72 -1.78
CA PRO A 424 -7.57 11.12 -1.84
C PRO A 424 -7.50 11.83 -0.48
N LEU A 425 -7.58 11.07 0.62
CA LEU A 425 -7.44 11.60 1.97
C LEU A 425 -5.97 11.60 2.40
N VAL A 426 -5.23 10.49 2.24
CA VAL A 426 -3.81 10.39 2.63
C VAL A 426 -2.91 11.34 1.82
N ALA A 427 -3.22 11.52 0.54
CA ALA A 427 -2.49 12.36 -0.41
C ALA A 427 -3.28 13.64 -0.73
N GLY A 428 -4.10 14.14 0.22
CA GLY A 428 -5.06 15.21 -0.02
C GLY A 428 -4.45 16.48 -0.61
N ILE A 429 -3.27 16.90 -0.18
CA ILE A 429 -2.56 18.05 -0.77
C ILE A 429 -2.24 17.84 -2.24
N PHE A 430 -1.74 16.66 -2.62
CA PHE A 430 -1.44 16.34 -4.02
C PHE A 430 -2.72 16.35 -4.87
N VAL A 431 -3.84 15.86 -4.31
CA VAL A 431 -5.15 15.91 -4.99
C VAL A 431 -5.63 17.35 -5.17
N LEU A 432 -5.50 18.22 -4.16
CA LEU A 432 -5.87 19.62 -4.27
C LEU A 432 -5.00 20.36 -5.31
N GLU A 433 -3.70 20.10 -5.30
CA GLU A 433 -2.75 20.68 -6.27
C GLU A 433 -3.08 20.25 -7.69
N ALA A 434 -3.16 18.94 -7.96
CA ALA A 434 -3.50 18.43 -9.28
C ALA A 434 -4.92 18.85 -9.72
N GLY A 435 -5.88 18.82 -8.81
CA GLY A 435 -7.25 19.27 -9.04
C GLY A 435 -7.32 20.74 -9.44
N SER A 436 -6.51 21.60 -8.82
CA SER A 436 -6.46 23.02 -9.19
C SER A 436 -5.97 23.25 -10.62
N VAL A 437 -4.99 22.47 -11.07
CA VAL A 437 -4.49 22.52 -12.45
C VAL A 437 -5.57 22.05 -13.41
N LEU A 438 -6.24 20.94 -13.11
CA LEU A 438 -7.33 20.41 -13.94
C LEU A 438 -8.48 21.43 -14.07
N LEU A 439 -8.94 22.01 -12.95
CA LEU A 439 -10.00 23.02 -12.93
C LEU A 439 -9.59 24.29 -13.69
N GLN A 440 -8.36 24.76 -13.49
CA GLN A 440 -7.83 25.94 -14.18
C GLN A 440 -7.79 25.73 -15.70
N VAL A 441 -7.26 24.59 -16.16
CA VAL A 441 -7.17 24.26 -17.59
C VAL A 441 -8.56 24.07 -18.20
N ALA A 442 -9.47 23.39 -17.50
CA ALA A 442 -10.85 23.21 -17.96
C ALA A 442 -11.57 24.55 -18.09
N SER A 443 -11.48 25.43 -17.09
CA SER A 443 -12.08 26.76 -17.12
C SER A 443 -11.53 27.62 -18.25
N PHE A 444 -10.22 27.62 -18.45
CA PHE A 444 -9.60 28.41 -19.52
C PHE A 444 -10.00 27.90 -20.92
N LYS A 445 -10.12 26.58 -21.10
CA LYS A 445 -10.58 25.99 -22.38
C LYS A 445 -12.07 26.21 -22.65
N LEU A 446 -12.91 26.18 -21.63
CA LEU A 446 -14.37 26.27 -21.78
C LEU A 446 -14.89 27.71 -21.75
N THR A 447 -14.32 28.57 -20.91
CA THR A 447 -14.84 29.93 -20.65
C THR A 447 -13.85 31.03 -21.02
N GLY A 448 -12.58 30.70 -21.31
CA GLY A 448 -11.50 31.67 -21.50
C GLY A 448 -11.04 32.37 -20.22
N LYS A 449 -11.64 32.07 -19.06
CA LYS A 449 -11.36 32.74 -17.78
C LYS A 449 -10.59 31.84 -16.81
N ARG A 450 -9.62 32.45 -16.12
CA ARG A 450 -8.85 31.83 -15.04
C ARG A 450 -9.69 31.79 -13.75
N ILE A 451 -9.60 30.70 -12.99
CA ILE A 451 -10.26 30.58 -11.67
C ILE A 451 -9.29 31.01 -10.57
N PHE A 452 -8.05 30.52 -10.64
CA PHE A 452 -6.95 30.90 -9.76
C PHE A 452 -6.04 31.92 -10.45
N ARG A 453 -5.32 32.73 -9.66
CA ARG A 453 -4.31 33.67 -10.21
C ARG A 453 -3.25 32.93 -11.04
N MET A 454 -2.81 31.79 -10.53
CA MET A 454 -1.94 30.82 -11.18
C MET A 454 -2.29 29.42 -10.67
N ALA A 455 -2.06 28.39 -11.48
CA ALA A 455 -2.11 27.00 -11.05
C ALA A 455 -0.70 26.40 -11.22
N PRO A 456 -0.22 25.55 -10.29
CA PRO A 456 -0.94 24.95 -9.15
C PRO A 456 -1.23 25.90 -7.96
N LEU A 457 -1.91 25.42 -6.90
CA LEU A 457 -2.42 26.24 -5.78
C LEU A 457 -1.32 26.99 -5.03
N HIS A 458 -0.14 26.39 -4.83
CA HIS A 458 0.93 27.06 -4.12
C HIS A 458 1.30 28.41 -4.77
N HIS A 459 1.39 28.48 -6.10
CA HIS A 459 1.65 29.74 -6.81
C HIS A 459 0.48 30.73 -6.72
N HIS A 460 -0.76 30.24 -6.61
CA HIS A 460 -1.90 31.12 -6.33
C HIS A 460 -1.71 31.87 -5.01
N PHE A 461 -1.26 31.18 -3.96
CA PHE A 461 -1.02 31.79 -2.65
C PHE A 461 0.22 32.69 -2.63
N GLU A 462 1.28 32.37 -3.38
CA GLU A 462 2.42 33.29 -3.56
C GLU A 462 1.99 34.60 -4.21
N LEU A 463 1.17 34.54 -5.27
CA LEU A 463 0.62 35.73 -5.93
C LEU A 463 -0.40 36.50 -5.08
N LEU A 464 -0.89 35.91 -3.98
CA LEU A 464 -1.69 36.61 -2.96
C LEU A 464 -0.81 37.29 -1.89
N GLY A 465 0.52 37.16 -1.98
CA GLY A 465 1.48 37.78 -1.07
C GLY A 465 1.93 36.87 0.08
N TRP A 466 1.68 35.56 0.03
CA TRP A 466 2.28 34.64 1.01
C TRP A 466 3.73 34.37 0.66
N THR A 467 4.60 34.34 1.66
CA THR A 467 5.98 33.91 1.48
C THR A 467 6.03 32.41 1.20
N GLU A 468 7.01 31.97 0.42
CA GLU A 468 7.21 30.56 0.08
C GLU A 468 7.21 29.65 1.32
N THR A 469 8.00 29.99 2.35
CA THR A 469 8.04 29.24 3.61
C THR A 469 6.67 29.15 4.29
N LYS A 470 5.86 30.21 4.21
CA LYS A 470 4.50 30.24 4.77
C LYS A 470 3.56 29.30 4.01
N VAL A 471 3.69 29.24 2.68
CA VAL A 471 2.93 28.29 1.85
C VAL A 471 3.32 26.86 2.22
N THR A 472 4.62 26.55 2.20
CA THR A 472 5.15 25.21 2.52
C THR A 472 4.68 24.72 3.89
N LEU A 473 4.87 25.51 4.95
CA LEU A 473 4.46 25.11 6.30
C LEU A 473 2.95 24.90 6.44
N ARG A 474 2.12 25.76 5.82
CA ARG A 474 0.66 25.60 5.87
C ARG A 474 0.19 24.36 5.12
N PHE A 475 0.81 24.05 4.00
CA PHE A 475 0.50 22.84 3.24
C PHE A 475 0.92 21.59 4.00
N TRP A 476 2.03 21.62 4.76
CA TRP A 476 2.39 20.52 5.65
C TRP A 476 1.39 20.33 6.79
N ILE A 477 0.92 21.41 7.41
CA ILE A 477 -0.13 21.33 8.44
C ILE A 477 -1.38 20.66 7.85
N ILE A 478 -1.82 21.09 6.66
CA ILE A 478 -2.98 20.50 5.99
C ILE A 478 -2.73 19.03 5.62
N ALA A 479 -1.54 18.69 5.10
CA ALA A 479 -1.16 17.32 4.80
C ALA A 479 -1.18 16.43 6.06
N LEU A 480 -0.72 16.94 7.19
CA LEU A 480 -0.75 16.24 8.47
C LEU A 480 -2.19 16.00 8.95
N LEU A 481 -3.07 17.01 8.85
CA LEU A 481 -4.48 16.86 9.17
C LEU A 481 -5.16 15.81 8.29
N PHE A 482 -4.86 15.81 6.99
CA PHE A 482 -5.32 14.80 6.04
C PHE A 482 -4.84 13.38 6.40
N ALA A 483 -3.57 13.23 6.75
CA ALA A 483 -3.02 11.98 7.26
C ALA A 483 -3.74 11.50 8.54
N LEU A 484 -3.97 12.37 9.52
CA LEU A 484 -4.68 12.02 10.76
C LEU A 484 -6.14 11.64 10.50
N LEU A 485 -6.84 12.40 9.65
CA LEU A 485 -8.19 12.09 9.21
C LEU A 485 -8.26 10.72 8.52
N SER A 486 -7.24 10.36 7.73
CA SER A 486 -7.18 9.06 7.08
C SER A 486 -7.10 7.89 8.05
N LEU A 487 -6.37 8.04 9.17
CA LEU A 487 -6.30 7.04 10.23
C LEU A 487 -7.64 6.93 10.96
N GLY A 488 -8.33 8.05 11.19
CA GLY A 488 -9.69 8.06 11.74
C GLY A 488 -10.71 7.36 10.84
N ALA A 489 -10.59 7.55 9.52
CA ALA A 489 -11.48 6.93 8.54
C ALA A 489 -11.36 5.39 8.48
N LEU A 490 -10.24 4.81 8.94
CA LEU A 490 -10.09 3.35 9.05
C LEU A 490 -11.12 2.72 10.01
N LYS A 491 -11.49 3.44 11.08
CA LYS A 491 -12.43 2.95 12.12
C LYS A 491 -13.89 3.07 11.68
N LEU A 492 -14.18 3.88 10.67
CA LEU A 492 -15.53 4.03 10.12
C LEU A 492 -15.94 2.86 9.23
N ARG A 493 -15.07 1.84 9.06
CA ARG A 493 -15.48 0.57 8.48
C ARG A 493 -16.34 -0.20 9.45
#